data_AF-A0A098VVP1-F1
#
_entry.id   AF-A0A098VVP1-F1
#
_cell.length_a   1.000
_cell.length_b   1.000
_cell.length_c   1.000
_cell.angle_alpha   90.00
_cell.angle_beta   90.00
_cell.angle_gamma   90.00
#
_symmetry.space_group_name_H-M   'P 1'
#
loop_
_entity.id
_entity.type
_entity.pdbx_description
1 polymer ?
#
loop_
_entity_poly.entity_id
_entity_poly.type
_entity_poly.pdbx_seq_one_letter_code
_entity_poly.pdbx_strand_id
1 'polypeptide(L)'
;MKNLNCSISASMQAFEDIIFEAKTRNPNITIRGYLSCVLGCPYEGLEIDPKRVACLAKQYIDMGCSEVSLGDTIGAGTPQRSEQLIEAVSNQIALPKIAMHFHNTYGQALANIWASLKAGIRIFDCSIAGLGGCPYAKSATGNVATEDVVYMLQGTKYDPGVDLDKLKIASDYILHQLGIFHPPWLIIW
;
A
#
# COMPACT_ATOMS: atom_id res chain seq x y z
N MET A 1 -11.94 -13.83 -5.34
CA MET A 1 -12.12 -14.69 -6.54
C MET A 1 -12.57 -13.96 -7.82
N LYS A 2 -13.03 -12.70 -7.79
CA LYS A 2 -13.53 -12.02 -9.01
C LYS A 2 -12.48 -11.32 -9.87
N ASN A 3 -11.31 -10.96 -9.31
CA ASN A 3 -10.31 -10.17 -10.05
C ASN A 3 -9.39 -11.03 -10.94
N LEU A 4 -9.00 -12.23 -10.47
CA LEU A 4 -8.10 -13.12 -11.20
C LEU A 4 -8.81 -14.38 -11.75
N ASN A 5 -10.12 -14.50 -11.55
CA ASN A 5 -10.93 -15.66 -11.95
C ASN A 5 -10.36 -17.03 -11.53
N CYS A 6 -9.59 -17.07 -10.44
CA CYS A 6 -9.02 -18.27 -9.86
C CYS A 6 -9.08 -18.23 -8.32
N SER A 7 -8.86 -19.39 -7.68
CA SER A 7 -8.72 -19.48 -6.23
C SER A 7 -7.40 -18.86 -5.76
N ILE A 8 -7.32 -18.52 -4.47
CA ILE A 8 -6.07 -18.02 -3.88
C ILE A 8 -4.96 -19.07 -4.04
N SER A 9 -5.24 -20.35 -3.77
CA SER A 9 -4.26 -21.42 -3.92
C SER A 9 -3.71 -21.52 -5.36
N ALA A 10 -4.57 -21.40 -6.37
CA ALA A 10 -4.14 -21.43 -7.76
C ALA A 10 -3.26 -20.22 -8.11
N SER A 11 -3.61 -19.02 -7.63
CA SER A 11 -2.76 -17.83 -7.82
C SER A 11 -1.42 -17.97 -7.12
N MET A 12 -1.39 -18.56 -5.92
CA MET A 12 -0.17 -18.78 -5.16
C MET A 12 0.78 -19.74 -5.88
N GLN A 13 0.26 -20.83 -6.47
CA GLN A 13 1.09 -21.74 -7.27
C GLN A 13 1.70 -21.04 -8.48
N ALA A 14 0.90 -20.25 -9.21
CA ALA A 14 1.40 -19.51 -10.36
C ALA A 14 2.48 -18.47 -9.97
N PHE A 15 2.33 -17.83 -8.80
CA PHE A 15 3.34 -16.91 -8.29
C PHE A 15 4.63 -17.62 -7.87
N GLU A 16 4.54 -18.79 -7.27
CA GLU A 16 5.71 -19.62 -6.93
C GLU A 16 6.55 -19.92 -8.19
N ASP A 17 5.89 -20.35 -9.28
CA ASP A 17 6.56 -20.65 -10.55
C ASP A 17 7.26 -19.40 -11.13
N ILE A 18 6.57 -18.24 -11.12
CA ILE A 18 7.13 -16.96 -11.61
C ILE A 18 8.34 -16.53 -10.77
N ILE A 19 8.23 -16.63 -9.45
CA ILE A 19 9.30 -16.25 -8.53
C ILE A 19 10.51 -17.16 -8.71
N PHE A 20 10.27 -18.47 -8.81
CA PHE A 20 11.32 -19.46 -9.05
C PHE A 20 12.07 -19.20 -10.35
N GLU A 21 11.35 -18.98 -11.46
CA GLU A 21 11.94 -18.66 -12.75
C GLU A 21 12.74 -17.35 -12.72
N ALA A 22 12.18 -16.29 -12.11
CA ALA A 22 12.85 -15.00 -12.00
C ALA A 22 14.16 -15.12 -11.21
N LYS A 23 14.14 -15.83 -10.07
CA LYS A 23 15.32 -16.07 -9.23
C LYS A 23 16.35 -16.97 -9.89
N THR A 24 15.91 -17.96 -10.66
CA THR A 24 16.81 -18.84 -11.42
C THR A 24 17.58 -18.05 -12.48
N ARG A 25 16.92 -17.12 -13.18
CA ARG A 25 17.55 -16.28 -14.20
C ARG A 25 18.44 -15.19 -13.61
N ASN A 26 18.06 -14.63 -12.48
CA ASN A 26 18.83 -13.63 -11.77
C ASN A 26 18.66 -13.79 -10.25
N PRO A 27 19.62 -14.42 -9.55
CA PRO A 27 19.52 -14.64 -8.10
C PRO A 27 19.35 -13.33 -7.30
N ASN A 28 19.86 -12.22 -7.84
CA ASN A 28 19.82 -10.90 -7.21
C ASN A 28 18.55 -10.09 -7.50
N ILE A 29 17.62 -10.59 -8.32
CA ILE A 29 16.37 -9.87 -8.59
C ILE A 29 15.54 -9.75 -7.31
N THR A 30 15.11 -8.55 -6.97
CA THR A 30 14.19 -8.29 -5.86
C THR A 30 12.76 -8.45 -6.35
N ILE A 31 11.94 -9.19 -5.60
CA ILE A 31 10.54 -9.41 -5.94
C ILE A 31 9.69 -8.93 -4.76
N ARG A 32 8.69 -8.11 -5.05
CA ARG A 32 7.77 -7.55 -4.06
C ARG A 32 6.38 -8.16 -4.25
N GLY A 33 5.82 -8.71 -3.18
CA GLY A 33 4.45 -9.23 -3.14
C GLY A 33 3.44 -8.14 -2.81
N TYR A 34 2.23 -8.24 -3.34
CA TYR A 34 1.10 -7.39 -2.95
C TYR A 34 -0.09 -8.24 -2.52
N LEU A 35 -0.61 -7.95 -1.33
CA LEU A 35 -1.87 -8.51 -0.87
C LEU A 35 -2.93 -7.41 -0.90
N SER A 36 -3.95 -7.57 -1.75
CA SER A 36 -5.10 -6.66 -1.81
C SER A 36 -6.15 -7.00 -0.76
N CYS A 37 -7.04 -6.05 -0.47
CA CYS A 37 -8.20 -6.23 0.40
C CYS A 37 -7.87 -6.65 1.84
N VAL A 38 -6.73 -6.23 2.38
CA VAL A 38 -6.26 -6.66 3.72
C VAL A 38 -7.05 -6.02 4.87
N LEU A 39 -7.74 -4.91 4.61
CA LEU A 39 -8.54 -4.15 5.59
C LEU A 39 -10.02 -4.00 5.17
N GLY A 40 -10.44 -4.81 4.21
CA GLY A 40 -11.81 -4.85 3.70
C GLY A 40 -11.83 -5.30 2.25
N CYS A 41 -12.88 -6.03 1.89
CA CYS A 41 -13.10 -6.53 0.55
C CYS A 41 -14.48 -6.06 0.05
N PRO A 42 -14.59 -5.51 -1.17
CA PRO A 42 -15.88 -5.08 -1.71
C PRO A 42 -16.86 -6.24 -1.95
N TYR A 43 -16.40 -7.49 -1.82
CA TYR A 43 -17.19 -8.70 -2.03
C TYR A 43 -17.36 -9.54 -0.76
N GLU A 44 -16.31 -9.69 0.06
CA GLU A 44 -16.32 -10.54 1.28
C GLU A 44 -16.72 -9.75 2.53
N GLY A 45 -16.84 -8.42 2.42
CA GLY A 45 -17.21 -7.53 3.52
C GLY A 45 -16.00 -6.79 4.11
N LEU A 46 -16.27 -5.96 5.12
CA LEU A 46 -15.23 -5.16 5.75
C LEU A 46 -14.35 -5.99 6.69
N GLU A 47 -14.90 -7.02 7.33
CA GLU A 47 -14.18 -7.87 8.28
C GLU A 47 -13.29 -8.88 7.54
N ILE A 48 -11.97 -8.71 7.67
CA ILE A 48 -10.95 -9.59 7.12
C ILE A 48 -10.11 -10.09 8.28
N ASP A 49 -10.00 -11.40 8.44
CA ASP A 49 -9.19 -12.00 9.51
C ASP A 49 -7.69 -11.68 9.30
N PRO A 50 -7.05 -10.95 10.24
CA PRO A 50 -5.62 -10.65 10.17
C PRO A 50 -4.73 -11.89 10.08
N LYS A 51 -5.14 -13.01 10.68
CA LYS A 51 -4.36 -14.26 10.66
C LYS A 51 -4.31 -14.86 9.26
N ARG A 52 -5.40 -14.75 8.50
CA ARG A 52 -5.44 -15.16 7.09
C ARG A 52 -4.46 -14.32 6.26
N VAL A 53 -4.41 -13.01 6.48
CA VAL A 53 -3.45 -12.12 5.80
C VAL A 53 -2.02 -12.48 6.19
N ALA A 54 -1.74 -12.72 7.47
CA ALA A 54 -0.42 -13.11 7.96
C ALA A 54 0.07 -14.43 7.34
N CYS A 55 -0.81 -15.43 7.21
CA CYS A 55 -0.50 -16.70 6.55
C CYS A 55 -0.12 -16.49 5.08
N LEU A 56 -0.87 -15.66 4.35
CA LEU A 56 -0.55 -15.35 2.96
C LEU A 56 0.76 -14.55 2.83
N ALA A 57 0.98 -13.55 3.68
CA ALA A 57 2.20 -12.75 3.67
C ALA A 57 3.44 -13.63 3.93
N LYS A 58 3.34 -14.58 4.86
CA LYS A 58 4.38 -15.59 5.09
C LYS A 58 4.66 -16.42 3.85
N GLN A 59 3.63 -16.91 3.16
CA GLN A 59 3.81 -17.70 1.93
C GLN A 59 4.57 -16.90 0.84
N TYR A 60 4.28 -15.62 0.64
CA TYR A 60 5.03 -14.78 -0.30
C TYR A 60 6.52 -14.69 0.06
N ILE A 61 6.83 -14.49 1.35
CA ILE A 61 8.22 -14.46 1.82
C ILE A 61 8.90 -15.83 1.64
N ASP A 62 8.21 -16.91 1.97
CA ASP A 62 8.73 -18.28 1.83
C ASP A 62 8.99 -18.65 0.36
N MET A 63 8.19 -18.13 -0.58
CA MET A 63 8.42 -18.27 -2.03
C MET A 63 9.66 -17.51 -2.52
N GLY A 64 10.13 -16.51 -1.77
CA GLY A 64 11.32 -15.72 -2.12
C GLY A 64 11.06 -14.24 -2.41
N CYS A 65 9.86 -13.72 -2.10
CA CYS A 65 9.65 -12.28 -2.07
C CYS A 65 10.54 -11.63 -1.01
N SER A 66 11.12 -10.49 -1.37
CA SER A 66 11.97 -9.70 -0.47
C SER A 66 11.13 -8.88 0.52
N GLU A 67 9.92 -8.52 0.11
CA GLU A 67 8.98 -7.70 0.86
C GLU A 67 7.53 -8.02 0.43
N VAL A 68 6.57 -7.80 1.32
CA VAL A 68 5.12 -7.86 1.05
C VAL A 68 4.48 -6.52 1.41
N SER A 69 3.75 -5.93 0.46
CA SER A 69 2.91 -4.75 0.68
C SER A 69 1.47 -5.17 0.97
N LEU A 70 0.94 -4.69 2.10
CA LEU A 70 -0.40 -4.95 2.59
C LEU A 70 -1.32 -3.81 2.15
N GLY A 71 -2.21 -4.10 1.19
CA GLY A 71 -3.04 -3.12 0.50
C GLY A 71 -4.47 -2.99 1.04
N ASP A 72 -4.80 -1.83 1.61
CA ASP A 72 -6.17 -1.37 1.83
C ASP A 72 -6.75 -0.82 0.52
N THR A 73 -7.11 -1.74 -0.37
CA THR A 73 -7.52 -1.44 -1.75
C THR A 73 -8.76 -0.56 -1.85
N ILE A 74 -9.64 -0.62 -0.84
CA ILE A 74 -10.88 0.17 -0.83
C ILE A 74 -10.80 1.40 0.08
N GLY A 75 -9.71 1.56 0.84
CA GLY A 75 -9.49 2.69 1.74
C GLY A 75 -10.41 2.68 2.97
N ALA A 76 -10.91 1.51 3.37
CA ALA A 76 -11.89 1.34 4.46
C ALA A 76 -11.24 0.92 5.79
N GLY A 77 -9.93 0.74 5.81
CA GLY A 77 -9.17 0.48 7.01
C GLY A 77 -9.22 1.64 7.99
N THR A 78 -9.14 1.32 9.28
CA THR A 78 -9.04 2.30 10.36
C THR A 78 -7.76 2.06 11.17
N PRO A 79 -7.31 3.04 11.98
CA PRO A 79 -6.01 2.94 12.65
C PRO A 79 -5.88 1.70 13.53
N GLN A 80 -6.91 1.39 14.34
CA GLN A 80 -6.92 0.22 15.21
C GLN A 80 -6.85 -1.10 14.42
N ARG A 81 -7.58 -1.19 13.30
CA ARG A 81 -7.57 -2.39 12.44
C ARG A 81 -6.24 -2.55 11.73
N SER A 82 -5.60 -1.44 11.35
CA SER A 82 -4.25 -1.43 10.79
C SER A 82 -3.21 -1.92 11.82
N GLU A 83 -3.30 -1.47 13.07
CA GLU A 83 -2.42 -1.93 14.17
C GLU A 83 -2.59 -3.44 14.41
N GLN A 84 -3.82 -3.94 14.50
CA GLN A 84 -4.11 -5.38 14.65
C GLN A 84 -3.59 -6.23 13.50
N LEU A 85 -3.73 -5.73 12.26
CA LEU A 85 -3.20 -6.39 11.07
C LEU A 85 -1.68 -6.50 11.14
N ILE A 86 -1.01 -5.39 11.46
CA ILE A 86 0.46 -5.35 11.55
C ILE A 86 0.96 -6.27 12.66
N GLU A 87 0.29 -6.30 13.82
CA GLU A 87 0.61 -7.23 14.90
C GLU A 87 0.54 -8.69 14.43
N ALA A 88 -0.56 -9.09 13.79
CA ALA A 88 -0.72 -10.45 13.29
C ALA A 88 0.34 -10.83 12.25
N VAL A 89 0.67 -9.93 11.31
CA VAL A 89 1.65 -10.20 10.24
C VAL A 89 3.08 -10.19 10.78
N SER A 90 3.42 -9.25 11.66
CA SER A 90 4.76 -9.14 12.25
C SER A 90 5.14 -10.32 13.16
N ASN A 91 4.14 -11.06 13.67
CA ASN A 91 4.36 -12.34 14.35
C ASN A 91 4.82 -13.48 13.42
N GLN A 92 4.70 -13.32 12.10
CA GLN A 92 5.05 -14.32 11.10
C GLN A 92 6.24 -13.92 10.22
N ILE A 93 6.40 -12.63 9.94
CA ILE A 93 7.48 -12.09 9.10
C ILE A 93 8.07 -10.83 9.73
N ALA A 94 9.37 -10.59 9.50
CA ALA A 94 10.07 -9.45 10.11
C ALA A 94 9.52 -8.11 9.60
N LEU A 95 9.37 -7.12 10.50
CA LEU A 95 8.87 -5.76 10.19
C LEU A 95 9.52 -5.10 8.96
N PRO A 96 10.86 -5.18 8.73
CA PRO A 96 11.47 -4.59 7.54
C PRO A 96 11.03 -5.19 6.21
N LYS A 97 10.35 -6.35 6.22
CA LYS A 97 9.78 -7.00 5.03
C LYS A 97 8.31 -6.65 4.81
N ILE A 98 7.74 -5.77 5.64
CA ILE A 98 6.33 -5.36 5.57
C ILE A 98 6.26 -3.92 5.07
N ALA A 99 5.47 -3.71 4.03
CA ALA A 99 5.03 -2.40 3.59
C ALA A 99 3.52 -2.26 3.72
N MET A 100 3.05 -1.02 3.76
CA MET A 100 1.62 -0.71 3.78
C MET A 100 1.25 0.15 2.57
N HIS A 101 0.14 -0.21 1.92
CA HIS A 101 -0.43 0.52 0.80
C HIS A 101 -1.85 0.94 1.17
N PHE A 102 -2.06 2.22 1.44
CA PHE A 102 -3.37 2.74 1.84
C PHE A 102 -3.99 3.59 0.75
N HIS A 103 -5.23 3.26 0.41
CA HIS A 103 -6.08 4.17 -0.34
C HIS A 103 -6.73 5.19 0.59
N ASN A 104 -6.96 6.40 0.08
CA ASN A 104 -7.54 7.50 0.84
C ASN A 104 -9.04 7.71 0.59
N THR A 105 -9.73 6.71 0.03
CA THR A 105 -11.16 6.76 -0.35
C THR A 105 -12.05 7.34 0.74
N TYR A 106 -11.81 6.98 2.01
CA TYR A 106 -12.59 7.45 3.17
C TYR A 106 -11.79 8.39 4.09
N GLY A 107 -10.71 9.01 3.58
CA GLY A 107 -9.88 9.95 4.34
C GLY A 107 -9.05 9.30 5.45
N GLN A 108 -8.88 7.99 5.45
CA GLN A 108 -8.23 7.24 6.54
C GLN A 108 -6.72 7.05 6.34
N ALA A 109 -6.17 7.33 5.15
CA ALA A 109 -4.84 6.85 4.79
C ALA A 109 -3.73 7.40 5.70
N LEU A 110 -3.66 8.72 5.93
CA LEU A 110 -2.64 9.31 6.80
C LEU A 110 -2.77 8.83 8.26
N ALA A 111 -4.01 8.68 8.76
CA ALA A 111 -4.25 8.17 10.11
C ALA A 111 -3.76 6.72 10.24
N ASN A 112 -4.01 5.89 9.21
CA ASN A 112 -3.53 4.52 9.15
C ASN A 112 -2.00 4.46 9.05
N ILE A 113 -1.37 5.30 8.21
CA ILE A 113 0.10 5.41 8.13
C ILE A 113 0.68 5.78 9.48
N TRP A 114 0.11 6.76 10.18
CA TRP A 114 0.58 7.15 11.51
C TRP A 114 0.48 6.01 12.53
N ALA A 115 -0.63 5.26 12.53
CA ALA A 115 -0.76 4.04 13.31
C ALA A 115 0.33 3.01 12.97
N SER A 116 0.54 2.74 11.67
CA SER A 116 1.56 1.81 11.20
C SER A 116 2.99 2.24 11.56
N LEU A 117 3.30 3.54 11.52
CA LEU A 117 4.60 4.08 11.95
C LEU A 117 4.86 3.80 13.44
N LYS A 118 3.86 4.02 14.30
CA LYS A 118 3.94 3.68 15.73
C LYS A 118 4.14 2.17 15.95
N ALA A 119 3.54 1.34 15.10
CA ALA A 119 3.70 -0.12 15.11
C ALA A 119 5.04 -0.60 14.50
N GLY A 120 5.90 0.30 14.04
CA GLY A 120 7.25 -0.04 13.57
C GLY A 120 7.40 -0.19 12.06
N ILE A 121 6.34 -0.02 11.26
CA ILE A 121 6.43 -0.02 9.79
C ILE A 121 7.20 1.20 9.29
N ARG A 122 8.02 1.01 8.25
CA ARG A 122 8.84 2.07 7.64
C ARG A 122 8.71 2.20 6.14
N ILE A 123 7.92 1.34 5.49
CA ILE A 123 7.78 1.30 4.03
C ILE A 123 6.32 1.52 3.69
N PHE A 124 6.05 2.60 2.95
CA PHE A 124 4.70 3.03 2.61
C PHE A 124 4.59 3.32 1.13
N ASP A 125 3.58 2.74 0.51
CA ASP A 125 3.24 3.04 -0.87
C ASP A 125 2.32 4.25 -0.92
N CYS A 126 2.64 5.15 -1.83
CA CYS A 126 1.91 6.39 -2.07
C CYS A 126 2.00 6.73 -3.55
N SER A 127 1.18 7.68 -3.98
CA SER A 127 1.14 8.10 -5.37
C SER A 127 1.30 9.61 -5.46
N ILE A 128 2.18 10.06 -6.34
CA ILE A 128 2.29 11.47 -6.72
C ILE A 128 0.91 11.96 -7.16
N ALA A 129 0.55 13.21 -6.91
CA ALA A 129 -0.78 13.69 -7.31
C ALA A 129 -1.97 12.99 -6.64
N GLY A 130 -1.75 12.11 -5.65
CA GLY A 130 -2.81 11.21 -5.18
C GLY A 130 -3.39 10.37 -6.33
N LEU A 131 -2.62 10.14 -7.40
CA LEU A 131 -3.12 9.47 -8.59
C LEU A 131 -3.51 8.03 -8.28
N GLY A 132 -4.52 7.50 -8.97
CA GLY A 132 -4.97 6.11 -8.82
C GLY A 132 -6.43 5.95 -8.36
N GLY A 133 -7.26 6.98 -8.52
CA GLY A 133 -8.72 6.90 -8.42
C GLY A 133 -9.39 6.72 -9.78
N CYS A 134 -10.69 6.44 -9.80
CA CYS A 134 -11.46 6.46 -11.04
C CYS A 134 -11.77 7.92 -11.41
N PRO A 135 -11.34 8.45 -12.58
CA PRO A 135 -11.59 9.83 -12.98
C PRO A 135 -13.10 10.17 -13.09
N TYR A 136 -13.96 9.14 -13.12
CA TYR A 136 -15.42 9.28 -13.18
C TYR A 136 -16.12 9.15 -11.82
N ALA A 137 -15.43 8.71 -10.76
CA ALA A 137 -16.00 8.55 -9.42
C ALA A 137 -15.42 9.58 -8.45
N LYS A 138 -16.13 10.71 -8.27
CA LYS A 138 -15.72 11.85 -7.42
C LYS A 138 -15.40 11.49 -5.96
N SER A 139 -15.80 10.32 -5.47
CA SER A 139 -15.65 9.88 -4.08
C SER A 139 -14.51 8.87 -3.85
N ALA A 140 -13.83 8.40 -4.90
CA ALA A 140 -12.71 7.47 -4.75
C ALA A 140 -11.40 8.20 -5.10
N THR A 141 -10.82 8.87 -4.11
CA THR A 141 -9.53 9.57 -4.19
C THR A 141 -8.37 8.65 -4.56
N GLY A 142 -8.53 7.32 -4.46
CA GLY A 142 -7.53 6.35 -4.89
C GLY A 142 -6.42 6.24 -3.86
N ASN A 143 -5.16 6.33 -4.29
CA ASN A 143 -4.00 6.24 -3.41
C ASN A 143 -3.87 7.48 -2.50
N VAL A 144 -3.16 7.32 -1.38
CA VAL A 144 -2.68 8.48 -0.62
C VAL A 144 -1.66 9.29 -1.44
N ALA A 145 -1.75 10.62 -1.35
CA ALA A 145 -0.79 11.52 -1.99
C ALA A 145 0.58 11.42 -1.31
N THR A 146 1.65 11.29 -2.08
CA THR A 146 3.03 11.25 -1.57
C THR A 146 3.39 12.53 -0.81
N GLU A 147 2.89 13.67 -1.28
CA GLU A 147 3.07 15.02 -0.77
C GLU A 147 2.50 15.14 0.63
N ASP A 148 1.29 14.64 0.85
CA ASP A 148 0.63 14.64 2.14
C ASP A 148 1.41 13.79 3.16
N VAL A 149 1.92 12.64 2.72
CA VAL A 149 2.75 11.76 3.57
C VAL A 149 4.07 12.45 3.92
N VAL A 150 4.78 13.02 2.94
CA VAL A 150 6.04 13.74 3.16
C VAL A 150 5.82 14.95 4.07
N TYR A 151 4.77 15.74 3.84
CA TYR A 151 4.41 16.88 4.66
C TYR A 151 4.13 16.47 6.11
N MET A 152 3.33 15.42 6.33
CA MET A 152 3.10 14.87 7.66
C MET A 152 4.42 14.45 8.32
N LEU A 153 5.30 13.74 7.61
CA LEU A 153 6.57 13.23 8.15
C LEU A 153 7.54 14.35 8.52
N GLN A 154 7.59 15.45 7.76
CA GLN A 154 8.40 16.64 8.07
C GLN A 154 8.08 17.25 9.45
N GLY A 155 6.84 17.09 9.94
CA GLY A 155 6.44 17.52 11.28
C GLY A 155 6.79 16.53 12.41
N THR A 156 7.53 15.46 12.10
CA THR A 156 7.80 14.35 13.03
C THR A 156 9.30 14.02 13.10
N LYS A 157 9.66 13.01 13.89
CA LYS A 157 11.03 12.50 13.99
C LYS A 157 11.46 11.60 12.82
N TYR A 158 10.55 11.29 11.90
CA TYR A 158 10.81 10.38 10.80
C TYR A 158 11.26 11.17 9.57
N ASP A 159 12.44 10.85 9.05
CA ASP A 159 12.97 11.48 7.84
C ASP A 159 12.42 10.74 6.60
N PRO A 160 11.63 11.41 5.73
CA PRO A 160 11.16 10.81 4.48
C PRO A 160 12.26 10.66 3.43
N GLY A 161 13.39 11.38 3.55
CA GLY A 161 14.46 11.38 2.54
C GLY A 161 14.06 11.97 1.19
N VAL A 162 12.93 12.70 1.14
CA VAL A 162 12.35 13.30 -0.08
C VAL A 162 12.16 14.81 0.13
N ASP A 163 12.53 15.58 -0.89
CA ASP A 163 12.36 17.02 -0.95
C ASP A 163 10.94 17.37 -1.42
N LEU A 164 10.15 17.97 -0.53
CA LEU A 164 8.75 18.29 -0.78
C LEU A 164 8.57 19.31 -1.91
N ASP A 165 9.49 20.26 -2.08
CA ASP A 165 9.35 21.29 -3.12
C ASP A 165 9.68 20.72 -4.50
N LYS A 166 10.68 19.84 -4.59
CA LYS A 166 10.92 19.07 -5.83
C LYS A 166 9.77 18.13 -6.15
N LEU A 167 9.15 17.53 -5.13
CA LEU A 167 7.99 16.67 -5.32
C LEU A 167 6.82 17.47 -5.92
N LYS A 168 6.48 18.64 -5.37
CA LYS A 168 5.45 19.54 -5.93
C LYS A 168 5.68 19.87 -7.40
N ILE A 169 6.93 20.14 -7.81
CA ILE A 169 7.26 20.42 -9.22
C ILE A 169 6.94 19.21 -10.11
N ALA A 170 7.33 18.00 -9.69
CA ALA A 170 7.03 16.78 -10.43
C ALA A 170 5.52 16.52 -10.52
N SER A 171 4.80 16.88 -9.46
CA SER A 171 3.37 16.74 -9.36
C SER A 171 2.60 17.69 -10.27
N ASP A 172 2.96 18.96 -10.25
CA ASP A 172 2.38 19.98 -11.13
C ASP A 172 2.60 19.60 -12.60
N TYR A 173 3.78 19.07 -12.93
CA TYR A 173 4.07 18.57 -14.27
C TYR A 173 3.09 17.47 -14.68
N ILE A 174 2.94 16.39 -13.90
CA ILE A 174 2.08 15.26 -14.29
C ILE A 174 0.59 15.65 -14.30
N LEU A 175 0.15 16.49 -13.36
CA LEU A 175 -1.22 17.00 -13.31
C LEU A 175 -1.55 17.84 -14.55
N HIS A 176 -0.62 18.70 -14.97
CA HIS A 176 -0.77 19.48 -16.20
C HIS A 176 -0.84 18.59 -17.44
N GLN A 177 0.00 17.54 -17.54
CA GLN A 177 -0.07 16.58 -18.64
C GLN A 177 -1.41 15.83 -18.69
N LEU A 178 -2.03 15.59 -17.52
CA LEU A 178 -3.33 14.93 -17.41
C LEU A 178 -4.53 15.89 -17.53
N GLY A 179 -4.30 17.20 -17.67
CA GLY A 179 -5.35 18.22 -17.71
C GLY A 179 -6.10 18.39 -16.37
N ILE A 180 -5.45 18.08 -15.26
CA ILE A 180 -5.97 18.26 -13.90
C ILE A 180 -5.35 19.52 -13.31
N PHE A 181 -6.17 20.56 -13.04
CA PHE A 181 -5.68 21.88 -12.63
C PHE A 181 -5.78 22.16 -11.13
N HIS A 182 -6.29 21.20 -10.35
CA HIS A 182 -6.38 21.30 -8.89
C HIS A 182 -5.71 20.07 -8.25
N PRO A 183 -4.57 20.25 -7.58
CA PRO A 183 -3.92 19.15 -6.89
C PRO A 183 -4.74 18.74 -5.66
N PRO A 184 -4.98 17.44 -5.42
CA PRO A 184 -5.82 17.00 -4.30
C PRO A 184 -5.24 17.29 -2.89
N TRP A 185 -3.93 17.54 -2.75
CA TRP A 185 -3.31 18.02 -1.49
C TRP A 185 -3.39 19.53 -1.29
N LEU A 186 -3.80 20.29 -2.30
CA LEU A 186 -3.86 21.75 -2.21
C LEU A 186 -5.15 22.15 -1.49
N ILE A 187 -5.23 21.80 -0.21
CA ILE A 187 -6.04 22.51 0.77
C ILE A 187 -5.10 23.51 1.45
N ILE A 188 -4.78 24.60 0.74
CA ILE A 188 -4.17 25.77 1.36
C ILE A 188 -4.98 26.97 0.84
N TRP A 189 -5.48 27.74 1.82
CA TRP A 189 -6.28 28.95 1.77
C TRP A 189 -5.84 29.99 0.74
#